data_AF-C1BQC7-F1
#
_entry.id   AF-C1BQC7-F1
#
_cell.length_a   1.000
_cell.length_b   1.000
_cell.length_c   1.000
_cell.angle_alpha   90.00
_cell.angle_beta   90.00
_cell.angle_gamma   90.00
#
_symmetry.space_group_name_H-M   'P 1'
#
loop_
_entity.id
_entity.type
_entity.pdbx_description
1 polymer ?
#
loop_
_entity_poly.entity_id
_entity_poly.type
_entity_poly.pdbx_seq_one_letter_code
_entity_poly.pdbx_strand_id
1 'polypeptide(L)'
;MFLSRILCGRYMRFKDHTDPLFGHRLDLGTDSYWKRRKVFMLTSHFRGRRRNCFTVAVRGLIKAMEYVADARKLRMKNFKALSDSRISGSSGELGYDAWHMRETLSRLNIGLDRKVIANLAVYEPRTYSSLVGLCAHKEAQPKAIGGMDRSPPRGPPLEVSDPYQRL
;
A
#
# COMPACT_ATOMS: atom_id res chain seq x y z
N MET A 1 27.16 -20.60 -8.09
CA MET A 1 27.04 -21.07 -9.48
C MET A 1 25.63 -20.76 -9.97
N PHE A 2 25.31 -19.51 -10.30
CA PHE A 2 25.62 -18.86 -11.59
C PHE A 2 25.05 -19.63 -12.80
N LEU A 3 23.88 -19.17 -13.27
CA LEU A 3 23.68 -18.66 -14.63
C LEU A 3 23.49 -19.57 -15.85
N SER A 4 23.22 -20.87 -15.74
CA SER A 4 23.12 -21.71 -16.96
C SER A 4 21.92 -22.65 -17.04
N ARG A 5 20.68 -22.15 -16.95
CA ARG A 5 19.53 -22.97 -17.43
C ARG A 5 18.21 -22.29 -17.78
N ILE A 6 18.11 -20.96 -17.76
CA ILE A 6 16.83 -20.27 -18.03
C ILE A 6 16.78 -19.62 -19.44
N LEU A 7 17.88 -19.62 -20.19
CA LEU A 7 17.96 -18.87 -21.45
C LEU A 7 17.86 -19.67 -22.75
N CYS A 8 17.63 -20.99 -22.73
CA CYS A 8 17.46 -21.73 -23.98
C CYS A 8 16.43 -22.85 -23.87
N GLY A 9 15.40 -22.79 -24.71
CA GLY A 9 14.79 -24.02 -25.22
C GLY A 9 13.56 -24.58 -24.50
N ARG A 10 12.53 -23.77 -24.27
CA ARG A 10 11.12 -24.16 -24.48
C ARG A 10 10.21 -22.96 -24.21
N TYR A 11 10.08 -22.11 -25.22
CA TYR A 11 8.90 -21.25 -25.30
C TYR A 11 7.68 -22.15 -25.22
N MET A 12 6.85 -22.01 -24.18
CA MET A 12 5.47 -22.49 -24.22
C MET A 12 4.82 -21.81 -25.43
N ARG A 13 4.80 -22.51 -26.58
CA ARG A 13 3.84 -22.23 -27.64
C ARG A 13 2.49 -22.48 -26.98
N PHE A 14 1.76 -21.42 -26.65
CA PHE A 14 0.32 -21.55 -26.46
C PHE A 14 -0.23 -21.95 -27.83
N LYS A 15 -0.25 -23.26 -28.10
CA LYS A 15 -0.65 -23.88 -29.36
C LYS A 15 -2.15 -23.69 -29.60
N ASP A 16 -2.89 -23.57 -28.51
CA ASP A 16 -4.34 -23.49 -28.50
C ASP A 16 -4.77 -22.23 -27.74
N HIS A 17 -5.64 -21.44 -28.35
CA HIS A 17 -6.51 -20.54 -27.60
C HIS A 17 -7.75 -21.36 -27.29
N THR A 18 -7.99 -21.67 -26.02
CA THR A 18 -9.19 -22.40 -25.59
C THR A 18 -10.46 -21.55 -25.68
N ASP A 19 -10.34 -20.27 -26.01
CA ASP A 19 -11.46 -19.33 -26.15
C ASP A 19 -11.81 -19.11 -27.64
N PRO A 20 -12.97 -19.58 -28.13
CA PRO A 20 -13.40 -19.44 -29.52
C PRO A 20 -13.59 -17.98 -29.98
N LEU A 21 -13.69 -17.04 -29.03
CA LEU A 21 -13.77 -15.60 -29.27
C LEU A 21 -12.48 -14.98 -29.84
N PHE A 22 -11.31 -15.60 -29.60
CA PHE A 22 -10.02 -15.08 -30.06
C PHE A 22 -9.51 -15.77 -31.35
N GLY A 23 -10.37 -16.54 -32.01
CA GLY A 23 -10.17 -17.06 -33.37
C GLY A 23 -9.78 -18.54 -33.46
N HIS A 24 -9.92 -19.08 -34.68
CA HIS A 24 -9.58 -20.46 -35.02
C HIS A 24 -8.06 -20.69 -35.15
N ARG A 25 -7.65 -21.97 -35.08
CA ARG A 25 -6.28 -22.40 -35.36
C ARG A 25 -5.85 -21.91 -36.74
N LEU A 26 -4.82 -21.08 -36.80
CA LEU A 26 -4.18 -20.69 -38.05
C LEU A 26 -3.06 -21.70 -38.36
N ASP A 27 -3.06 -22.28 -39.56
CA ASP A 27 -2.02 -23.20 -40.06
C ASP A 27 -0.71 -22.50 -40.45
N LEU A 28 -0.39 -21.39 -39.77
CA LEU A 28 0.85 -20.65 -39.97
C LEU A 28 1.97 -21.28 -39.14
N GLY A 29 2.93 -21.93 -39.80
CA GLY A 29 4.08 -22.58 -39.19
C GLY A 29 5.15 -21.65 -38.58
N THR A 30 4.89 -20.34 -38.45
CA THR A 30 5.94 -19.36 -38.12
C THR A 30 5.89 -18.86 -36.68
N ASP A 31 7.03 -18.91 -35.99
CA ASP A 31 7.21 -18.43 -34.61
C ASP A 31 7.03 -16.89 -34.49
N SER A 32 7.18 -16.15 -35.59
CA SER A 32 7.04 -14.69 -35.65
C SER A 32 5.60 -14.21 -35.39
N TYR A 33 4.59 -14.92 -35.88
CA TYR A 33 3.18 -14.59 -35.65
C TYR A 33 2.83 -14.65 -34.16
N TRP A 34 3.21 -15.75 -33.48
CA TRP A 34 2.94 -15.98 -32.06
C TRP A 34 3.63 -14.94 -31.16
N LYS A 35 4.86 -14.54 -31.50
CA LYS A 35 5.57 -13.44 -30.82
C LYS A 35 4.82 -12.11 -30.93
N ARG A 36 4.29 -11.77 -32.11
CA ARG A 36 3.49 -10.55 -32.31
C ARG A 36 2.16 -10.60 -31.56
N ARG A 37 1.48 -11.75 -31.61
CA ARG A 37 0.21 -11.97 -30.90
C ARG A 37 0.35 -11.78 -29.39
N LYS A 38 1.43 -12.27 -28.77
CA LYS A 38 1.72 -12.05 -27.34
C LYS A 38 1.78 -10.57 -26.99
N VAL A 39 2.45 -9.75 -27.80
CA VAL A 39 2.52 -8.30 -27.58
C VAL A 39 1.12 -7.68 -27.67
N PHE A 40 0.33 -8.04 -28.68
CA PHE A 40 -1.02 -7.51 -28.83
C PHE A 40 -1.99 -7.93 -27.72
N MET A 41 -1.83 -9.11 -27.14
CA MET A 41 -2.61 -9.52 -25.96
C MET A 41 -2.32 -8.60 -24.77
N LEU A 42 -1.03 -8.30 -24.53
CA LEU A 42 -0.61 -7.40 -23.47
C LEU A 42 -1.03 -5.95 -23.71
N THR A 43 -1.11 -5.50 -24.97
CA THR A 43 -1.47 -4.12 -25.34
C THR A 43 -2.93 -3.95 -25.78
N SER A 44 -3.78 -4.96 -25.60
CA SER A 44 -5.19 -4.97 -26.05
C SER A 44 -6.01 -3.79 -25.51
N HIS A 45 -5.76 -3.40 -24.26
CA HIS A 45 -6.42 -2.29 -23.56
C HIS A 45 -5.82 -0.91 -23.90
N PHE A 46 -4.80 -0.84 -24.76
CA PHE A 46 -4.20 0.41 -25.16
C PHE A 46 -5.07 1.17 -26.17
N ARG A 47 -5.14 2.50 -26.06
CA ARG A 47 -5.89 3.37 -26.97
C ARG A 47 -5.14 3.63 -28.29
N GLY A 48 -5.81 3.52 -29.44
CA GLY A 48 -5.30 3.98 -30.75
C GLY A 48 -4.26 3.07 -31.40
N ARG A 49 -3.24 3.62 -32.08
CA ARG A 49 -2.25 2.81 -32.82
C ARG A 49 -1.41 1.87 -31.95
N ARG A 50 -1.27 2.15 -30.66
CA ARG A 50 -0.52 1.30 -29.70
C ARG A 50 -1.20 -0.05 -29.38
N ARG A 51 -2.48 -0.25 -29.75
CA ARG A 51 -3.11 -1.60 -29.73
C ARG A 51 -2.95 -2.37 -31.04
N ASN A 52 -2.84 -1.69 -32.19
CA ASN A 52 -2.95 -2.32 -33.51
C ASN A 52 -1.62 -2.42 -34.27
N CYS A 53 -0.71 -1.45 -34.11
CA CYS A 53 0.55 -1.39 -34.86
C CYS A 53 1.69 -1.97 -34.03
N PHE A 54 2.33 -3.05 -34.49
CA PHE A 54 3.32 -3.82 -33.71
C PHE A 54 4.49 -2.98 -33.18
N THR A 55 5.12 -2.16 -34.02
CA THR A 55 6.25 -1.30 -33.63
C THR A 55 5.88 -0.28 -32.57
N VAL A 56 4.69 0.31 -32.66
CA VAL A 56 4.18 1.27 -31.67
C VAL A 56 3.77 0.55 -30.38
N ALA A 57 3.15 -0.63 -30.50
CA ALA A 57 2.73 -1.47 -29.37
C ALA A 57 3.92 -1.89 -28.52
N VAL A 58 5.03 -2.35 -29.13
CA VAL A 58 6.25 -2.74 -28.41
C VAL A 58 6.82 -1.57 -27.60
N ARG A 59 6.94 -0.39 -28.21
CA ARG A 59 7.44 0.82 -27.51
C ARG A 59 6.54 1.19 -26.32
N GLY A 60 5.22 1.16 -26.52
CA GLY A 60 4.26 1.42 -25.46
C GLY A 60 4.29 0.38 -24.34
N LEU A 61 4.48 -0.90 -24.69
CA LEU A 61 4.57 -1.99 -23.73
C LEU A 61 5.81 -1.86 -22.84
N ILE A 62 6.98 -1.57 -23.43
CA ILE A 62 8.22 -1.37 -22.67
C ILE A 62 8.04 -0.24 -21.67
N LYS A 63 7.50 0.91 -22.11
CA LYS A 63 7.25 2.04 -21.22
C LYS A 63 6.25 1.71 -20.10
N ALA A 64 5.19 0.97 -20.40
CA ALA A 64 4.25 0.53 -19.38
C ALA A 64 4.91 -0.40 -18.35
N MET A 65 5.80 -1.30 -18.78
CA MET A 65 6.52 -2.20 -17.88
C MET A 65 7.50 -1.44 -16.97
N GLU A 66 8.18 -0.41 -17.49
CA GLU A 66 8.99 0.50 -16.66
C GLU A 66 8.13 1.18 -15.59
N TYR A 67 6.99 1.77 -15.99
CA TYR A 67 6.07 2.40 -15.04
C TYR A 67 5.55 1.43 -13.97
N VAL A 68 5.27 0.16 -14.32
CA VAL A 68 4.86 -0.85 -13.35
C VAL A 68 5.96 -1.14 -12.33
N ALA A 69 7.22 -1.24 -12.77
CA ALA A 69 8.35 -1.46 -11.87
C ALA A 69 8.51 -0.31 -10.87
N ASP A 70 8.39 0.92 -11.35
CA ASP A 70 8.47 2.12 -10.50
C ASP A 70 7.25 2.27 -9.59
N ALA A 71 6.04 2.00 -10.12
CA ALA A 71 4.79 2.08 -9.38
C ALA A 71 4.74 1.10 -8.19
N ARG A 72 5.39 -0.07 -8.26
CA ARG A 72 5.49 -0.99 -7.12
C ARG A 72 6.20 -0.34 -5.92
N LYS A 73 7.27 0.41 -6.18
CA LYS A 73 8.02 1.15 -5.14
C LYS A 73 7.22 2.34 -4.62
N LEU A 74 6.60 3.09 -5.53
CA LEU A 74 5.78 4.26 -5.18
C LEU A 74 4.52 3.89 -4.41
N ARG A 75 3.89 2.74 -4.71
CA ARG A 75 2.69 2.24 -4.03
C ARG A 75 2.91 2.19 -2.51
N MET A 76 4.05 1.67 -2.06
CA MET A 76 4.36 1.59 -0.62
C MET A 76 4.50 2.98 0.02
N LYS A 77 5.13 3.93 -0.67
CA LYS A 77 5.26 5.32 -0.21
C LYS A 77 3.89 6.02 -0.14
N ASN A 78 3.06 5.84 -1.16
CA ASN A 78 1.73 6.42 -1.24
C ASN A 78 0.81 5.89 -0.14
N PHE A 79 0.85 4.58 0.16
CA PHE A 79 0.08 4.01 1.27
C PHE A 79 0.55 4.53 2.63
N LYS A 80 1.86 4.73 2.81
CA LYS A 80 2.40 5.34 4.03
C LYS A 80 1.91 6.77 4.19
N ALA A 81 2.03 7.59 3.15
CA ALA A 81 1.56 8.98 3.15
C ALA A 81 0.05 9.07 3.44
N LEU A 82 -0.76 8.22 2.78
CA LEU A 82 -2.19 8.14 3.02
C LEU A 82 -2.52 7.77 4.48
N SER A 83 -1.78 6.83 5.06
CA SER A 83 -1.97 6.45 6.46
C SER A 83 -1.61 7.60 7.40
N ASP A 84 -0.51 8.31 7.14
CA ASP A 84 -0.13 9.50 7.91
C ASP A 84 -1.19 10.61 7.82
N SER A 85 -1.76 10.87 6.64
CA SER A 85 -2.85 11.84 6.45
C SER A 85 -4.12 11.47 7.22
N ARG A 86 -4.51 10.19 7.22
CA ARG A 86 -5.68 9.70 7.97
C ARG A 86 -5.50 9.88 9.47
N ILE A 87 -4.34 9.47 9.99
CA ILE A 87 -3.99 9.65 11.40
C ILE A 87 -4.00 11.13 11.77
N SER A 88 -3.42 11.99 10.93
CA SER A 88 -3.42 13.44 11.17
C SER A 88 -4.82 14.03 11.22
N GLY A 89 -5.73 13.60 10.35
CA GLY A 89 -7.14 14.04 10.37
C GLY A 89 -7.84 13.63 11.66
N SER A 90 -7.80 12.33 12.00
CA SER A 90 -8.49 11.81 13.18
C SER A 90 -7.88 12.27 14.50
N SER A 91 -6.55 12.41 14.59
CA SER A 91 -5.93 13.04 15.76
C SER A 91 -6.29 14.52 15.87
N GLY A 92 -6.42 15.22 14.74
CA GLY A 92 -6.83 16.62 14.70
C GLY A 92 -8.24 16.86 15.25
N GLU A 93 -9.20 15.97 14.96
CA GLU A 93 -10.54 15.99 15.54
C GLU A 93 -10.53 15.90 17.07
N LEU A 94 -9.56 15.17 17.62
CA LEU A 94 -9.34 15.01 19.05
C LEU A 94 -8.42 16.11 19.63
N GLY A 95 -7.96 17.08 18.84
CA GLY A 95 -7.03 18.12 19.30
C GLY A 95 -5.63 17.59 19.65
N TYR A 96 -5.22 16.48 19.06
CA TYR A 96 -3.91 15.85 19.25
C TYR A 96 -3.06 15.87 17.98
N ASP A 97 -1.74 15.92 18.14
CA ASP A 97 -0.82 15.86 17.00
C ASP A 97 -0.34 14.43 16.71
N ALA A 98 -0.42 14.04 15.44
CA ALA A 98 -0.08 12.70 14.97
C ALA A 98 1.42 12.39 15.03
N TRP A 99 2.30 13.39 14.93
CA TRP A 99 3.75 13.17 15.08
C TRP A 99 4.07 12.79 16.52
N HIS A 100 3.56 13.57 17.48
CA HIS A 100 3.71 13.28 18.90
C HIS A 100 3.10 11.95 19.31
N MET A 101 1.93 11.59 18.78
CA MET A 101 1.32 10.27 19.02
C MET A 101 2.24 9.10 18.68
N ARG A 102 2.98 9.19 17.58
CA ARG A 102 3.90 8.11 17.17
C ARG A 102 5.11 8.01 18.11
N GLU A 103 5.62 9.15 18.56
CA GLU A 103 6.72 9.19 19.51
C GLU A 103 6.31 8.61 20.87
N THR A 104 5.12 8.96 21.36
CA THR A 104 4.60 8.52 22.65
C THR A 104 4.26 7.04 22.67
N LEU A 105 3.65 6.51 21.59
CA LEU A 105 3.45 5.06 21.43
C LEU A 105 4.76 4.28 21.49
N SER A 106 5.83 4.80 20.88
CA SER A 106 7.16 4.18 20.97
C SER A 106 7.70 4.20 22.40
N ARG A 107 7.48 5.29 23.15
CA ARG A 107 7.89 5.41 24.57
C ARG A 107 7.06 4.51 25.51
N LEU A 108 5.81 4.22 25.14
CA LEU A 108 4.95 3.26 25.83
C LEU A 108 5.28 1.80 25.47
N ASN A 109 6.26 1.56 24.58
CA ASN A 109 6.58 0.25 24.02
C ASN A 109 5.39 -0.42 23.29
N ILE A 110 4.50 0.39 22.72
CA ILE A 110 3.37 -0.09 21.92
C ILE A 110 3.77 -0.08 20.44
N GLY A 111 4.16 -1.26 19.92
CA GLY A 111 4.61 -1.44 18.54
C GLY A 111 3.48 -1.51 17.51
N LEU A 112 2.74 -0.40 17.32
CA LEU A 112 1.65 -0.33 16.35
C LEU A 112 2.08 0.28 15.00
N ASP A 113 1.74 -0.43 13.93
CA ASP A 113 1.92 0.08 12.57
C ASP A 113 0.90 1.18 12.23
N ARG A 114 1.33 2.13 11.40
CA ARG A 114 0.47 3.24 10.90
C ARG A 114 -0.79 2.74 10.20
N LYS A 115 -0.70 1.63 9.49
CA LYS A 115 -1.85 1.00 8.84
C LYS A 115 -2.90 0.56 9.85
N VAL A 116 -2.46 -0.03 10.96
CA VAL A 116 -3.34 -0.49 12.04
C VAL A 116 -3.96 0.72 12.75
N ILE A 117 -3.15 1.72 13.07
CA ILE A 117 -3.62 2.98 13.70
C ILE A 117 -4.67 3.67 12.81
N ALA A 118 -4.42 3.78 11.50
CA ALA A 118 -5.37 4.37 10.55
C ALA A 118 -6.65 3.54 10.40
N ASN A 119 -6.57 2.21 10.52
CA ASN A 119 -7.77 1.36 10.50
C ASN A 119 -8.60 1.54 11.78
N LEU A 120 -7.96 1.61 12.94
CA LEU A 120 -8.64 1.90 14.21
C LEU A 120 -9.36 3.25 14.16
N ALA A 121 -8.71 4.27 13.59
CA ALA A 121 -9.30 5.60 13.42
C ALA A 121 -10.60 5.57 12.60
N VAL A 122 -10.70 4.72 11.57
CA VAL A 122 -11.87 4.64 10.68
C VAL A 122 -12.97 3.75 11.25
N TYR A 123 -12.62 2.57 11.76
CA TYR A 123 -13.60 1.55 12.15
C TYR A 123 -13.95 1.57 13.63
N GLU A 124 -13.03 2.01 14.49
CA GLU A 124 -13.14 1.91 15.95
C GLU A 124 -12.78 3.24 16.64
N PRO A 125 -13.61 4.29 16.48
CA PRO A 125 -13.28 5.63 16.98
C PRO A 125 -13.14 5.69 18.50
N ARG A 126 -13.87 4.84 19.24
CA ARG A 126 -13.76 4.75 20.71
C ARG A 126 -12.37 4.24 21.13
N THR A 127 -11.91 3.15 20.52
CA THR A 127 -10.57 2.59 20.77
C THR A 127 -9.47 3.58 20.38
N TYR A 128 -9.65 4.28 19.26
CA TYR A 128 -8.72 5.33 18.83
C TYR A 128 -8.64 6.48 19.84
N SER A 129 -9.78 6.95 20.36
CA SER A 129 -9.84 8.00 21.39
C SER A 129 -9.14 7.57 22.68
N SER A 130 -9.36 6.34 23.16
CA SER A 130 -8.66 5.80 24.32
C SER A 130 -7.15 5.74 24.13
N LEU A 131 -6.69 5.38 22.92
CA LEU A 131 -5.28 5.34 22.58
C LEU A 131 -4.65 6.73 22.58
N VAL A 132 -5.35 7.73 22.01
CA VAL A 132 -4.92 9.14 22.06
C VAL A 132 -4.86 9.65 23.49
N GLY A 133 -5.85 9.34 24.33
CA GLY A 133 -5.82 9.70 25.74
C GLY A 133 -4.64 9.07 26.49
N LEU A 134 -4.29 7.81 26.19
CA LEU A 134 -3.13 7.14 26.80
C LEU A 134 -1.82 7.86 26.43
N CYS A 135 -1.69 8.26 25.17
CA CYS A 135 -0.57 9.06 24.67
C CYS A 135 -0.49 10.42 25.37
N ALA A 136 -1.62 11.12 25.50
CA ALA A 136 -1.74 12.42 26.16
C ALA A 136 -1.30 12.34 27.64
N HIS A 137 -1.76 11.31 28.36
CA HIS A 137 -1.35 11.06 29.73
C HIS A 137 0.16 10.77 29.85
N LYS A 138 0.74 9.99 28.92
CA LYS A 138 2.18 9.74 28.91
C LYS A 138 3.01 11.00 28.64
N GLU A 139 2.52 11.92 27.80
CA GLU A 139 3.19 13.20 27.58
C GLU A 139 3.21 14.08 28.83
N ALA A 140 2.14 14.05 29.62
CA ALA A 140 2.01 14.82 30.86
C ALA A 140 2.95 14.30 31.97
N GLN A 141 3.33 13.02 31.93
CA GLN A 141 4.30 12.47 32.88
C GLN A 141 5.67 13.17 32.79
N PRO A 142 6.44 13.19 33.90
CA PRO A 142 7.73 13.81 33.88
C PRO A 142 8.75 13.02 33.02
N LYS A 143 9.73 13.71 32.45
CA LYS A 143 10.81 13.11 31.63
C LYS A 143 11.59 12.03 32.36
N ALA A 144 11.73 12.14 33.69
CA ALA A 144 12.37 11.12 34.52
C ALA A 144 11.72 9.74 34.37
N ILE A 145 10.41 9.68 34.11
CA ILE A 145 9.61 8.45 33.92
C ILE A 145 9.44 8.15 32.40
N GLY A 146 10.16 8.87 31.54
CA GLY A 146 10.07 8.78 30.08
C GLY A 146 8.93 9.58 29.44
N GLY A 147 8.28 10.47 30.19
CA GLY A 147 7.30 11.43 29.66
C GLY A 147 7.96 12.63 28.96
N MET A 148 7.21 13.69 28.69
CA MET A 148 7.70 14.88 27.98
C MET A 148 7.63 16.18 28.79
N ASP A 149 7.15 16.14 30.05
CA ASP A 149 6.87 17.31 30.90
C ASP A 149 5.90 18.32 30.24
N ARG A 150 5.02 17.88 29.33
CA ARG A 150 4.11 18.78 28.62
C ARG A 150 2.81 18.92 29.40
N SER A 151 2.62 20.10 30.01
CA SER A 151 1.38 20.48 30.69
C SER A 151 0.78 21.72 30.02
N PRO A 152 -0.53 21.73 29.67
CA PRO A 152 -1.48 20.61 29.78
C PRO A 152 -1.27 19.53 28.70
N PRO A 153 -1.74 18.29 28.92
CA PRO A 153 -1.75 17.27 27.88
C PRO A 153 -2.56 17.76 26.68
N ARG A 154 -2.04 17.57 25.47
CA ARG A 154 -2.81 17.77 24.24
C ARG A 154 -3.76 16.58 24.08
N GLY A 155 -4.93 16.80 23.52
CA GLY A 155 -5.90 15.73 23.27
C GLY A 155 -6.98 15.59 24.36
N PRO A 156 -7.97 14.70 24.16
CA PRO A 156 -9.03 14.46 25.11
C PRO A 156 -8.45 13.90 26.42
N PRO A 157 -9.01 14.29 27.58
CA PRO A 157 -8.72 13.62 28.84
C PRO A 157 -9.00 12.12 28.74
N LEU A 158 -8.24 11.30 29.46
CA LEU A 158 -8.61 9.91 29.67
C LEU A 158 -9.91 9.87 30.50
N GLU A 159 -11.03 9.58 29.86
CA GLU A 159 -12.22 9.08 30.56
C GLU A 159 -11.92 7.64 31.00
N VAL A 160 -11.23 7.50 32.12
CA VAL A 160 -11.15 6.19 32.80
C VAL A 160 -12.48 6.03 33.54
N SER A 161 -13.48 5.44 32.90
CA SER A 161 -14.55 4.82 33.69
C SER A 161 -13.90 3.62 34.38
N ASP A 162 -13.43 3.80 35.61
CA ASP A 162 -12.89 2.69 36.41
C ASP A 162 -13.97 1.61 36.46
N PRO A 163 -13.74 0.40 35.90
CA PRO A 163 -14.72 -0.67 36.00
C PRO A 163 -14.93 -1.14 37.45
N TYR A 164 -14.12 -0.65 38.39
CA TYR A 164 -14.17 -0.92 39.83
C TYR A 164 -14.73 0.23 40.68
N GLN A 165 -15.14 1.37 40.10
CA GLN A 165 -15.77 2.47 40.86
C GLN A 165 -17.23 2.20 41.26
N ARG A 166 -17.79 1.03 40.94
CA ARG A 166 -19.17 0.60 41.28
C ARG A 166 -19.25 -0.65 42.17
N LEU A 167 -18.24 -0.87 43.02
CA LEU A 167 -18.29 -1.77 44.17
C LEU A 167 -18.00 -0.97 45.43
#